data_AF-A0A7J4VWX7-F1
#
_entry.id   AF-A0A7J4VWX7-F1
#
_cell.length_a   1.000
_cell.length_b   1.000
_cell.length_c   1.000
_cell.angle_alpha   90.00
_cell.angle_beta   90.00
_cell.angle_gamma   90.00
#
_symmetry.space_group_name_H-M   'P 1'
#
loop_
_entity.id
_entity.type
_entity.pdbx_description
1 polymer ?
#
loop_
_entity_poly.entity_id
_entity_poly.type
_entity_poly.pdbx_seq_one_letter_code
_entity_poly.pdbx_strand_id
1 'polypeptide(L)' 'MSVPTEPIPDQPPMPGPGWKPTPPIKEPEPDTLPDEVPLPNPDENDEPPKHAIGGNFRLQEYLPLPTHQLL' A
#
# COMPACT_ATOMS: atom_id res chain seq x y z
N MET A 1 20.69 28.84 -35.28
CA MET A 1 21.29 29.58 -34.16
C MET A 1 20.30 29.57 -33.01
N SER A 2 20.65 29.03 -31.84
CA SER A 2 19.78 29.03 -30.65
C SER A 2 19.82 30.39 -29.96
N VAL A 3 18.66 30.90 -29.55
CA VAL A 3 18.55 32.12 -28.74
C VAL A 3 19.04 31.79 -27.32
N PRO A 4 19.95 32.57 -26.72
CA PRO A 4 20.34 32.37 -25.33
C PRO A 4 19.13 32.54 -24.41
N THR A 5 18.86 31.56 -23.55
CA THR A 5 17.86 31.70 -22.49
C THR A 5 18.38 32.69 -21.46
N GLU A 6 17.61 33.75 -21.21
CA GLU A 6 17.92 34.69 -20.13
C GLU A 6 17.84 33.97 -18.78
N PRO A 7 18.71 34.32 -17.82
CA PRO A 7 18.67 33.73 -16.49
C PRO A 7 17.36 34.10 -15.78
N ILE A 8 16.78 33.16 -15.04
CA ILE A 8 15.56 33.38 -14.26
C ILE A 8 15.89 34.39 -13.14
N PRO A 9 15.21 35.55 -13.07
CA PRO A 9 15.56 36.64 -12.15
C PRO A 9 15.61 36.26 -10.66
N ASP A 10 14.77 35.29 -10.27
CA ASP A 10 14.58 34.87 -8.88
C ASP A 10 15.26 33.54 -8.54
N GLN A 11 16.16 33.04 -9.39
CA GLN A 11 16.87 31.81 -9.06
C GLN A 11 17.84 32.07 -7.90
N PRO A 12 17.74 31.32 -6.78
CA PRO A 12 18.70 31.47 -5.70
C PRO A 12 20.10 31.14 -6.23
N PRO A 13 21.14 31.88 -5.78
CA PRO A 13 22.51 31.57 -6.16
C PRO A 13 22.83 30.14 -5.72
N MET A 14 23.57 29.42 -6.57
CA MET A 14 24.02 28.07 -6.23
C MET A 14 24.79 28.13 -4.90
N PRO A 15 24.55 27.18 -3.98
CA PRO A 15 25.28 27.14 -2.72
C PRO A 15 26.80 27.17 -2.93
N GLY A 16 27.51 27.90 -2.07
CA GLY A 16 28.96 28.05 -2.19
C GLY A 16 29.72 26.73 -2.02
N PRO A 17 31.03 26.68 -2.36
CA PRO A 17 31.84 25.46 -2.36
C PRO A 17 31.97 24.73 -1.00
N GLY A 18 31.56 25.38 0.10
CA GLY A 18 31.54 24.83 1.46
C GLY A 18 30.17 24.35 1.93
N TRP A 19 29.15 24.36 1.06
CA TRP A 19 27.83 23.87 1.41
C TRP A 19 27.87 22.37 1.68
N LYS A 20 27.53 22.01 2.92
CA LYS A 20 27.30 20.64 3.33
C LYS A 20 25.79 20.48 3.46
N PRO A 21 25.16 19.52 2.77
CA PRO A 21 23.80 19.17 3.10
C PRO A 21 23.76 18.81 4.60
N THR A 22 22.78 19.34 5.30
CA THR A 22 22.45 18.90 6.66
C THR A 22 22.39 17.37 6.64
N PRO A 23 22.89 16.66 7.69
CA PRO A 23 22.92 15.19 7.72
C PRO A 23 21.62 14.59 7.16
N PRO A 24 21.71 13.51 6.37
CA PRO A 24 20.57 13.00 5.64
C PRO A 24 19.42 12.77 6.60
N ILE A 25 18.30 13.45 6.34
CA ILE A 25 17.05 13.11 7.01
C ILE A 25 16.77 11.65 6.69
N LYS A 26 16.49 10.85 7.72
CA LYS A 26 16.13 9.45 7.51
C LYS A 26 14.86 9.44 6.66
N GLU A 27 14.84 8.63 5.60
CA GLU A 27 13.58 8.35 4.89
C GLU A 27 12.56 7.80 5.90
N PRO A 28 11.28 8.22 5.81
CA PRO A 28 10.25 7.62 6.63
C PRO A 28 10.14 6.13 6.33
N GLU A 29 9.74 5.33 7.32
CA GLU A 29 9.42 3.93 7.07
C GLU A 29 8.24 3.83 6.08
N PRO A 30 8.22 2.84 5.17
CA PRO A 30 7.11 2.63 4.26
C PRO A 30 5.84 2.24 5.02
N ASP A 31 4.69 2.69 4.54
CA ASP A 31 3.39 2.22 5.02
C ASP A 31 3.22 0.75 4.61
N THR A 32 3.11 -0.14 5.59
CA THR A 32 2.89 -1.58 5.32
C THR A 32 1.41 -1.85 5.08
N LEU A 33 1.08 -2.53 3.98
CA LEU A 33 -0.29 -3.01 3.75
C LEU A 33 -0.62 -4.20 4.67
N PRO A 34 -1.89 -4.41 5.05
CA PRO A 34 -2.30 -5.60 5.80
C PRO A 34 -1.92 -6.91 5.10
N ASP A 35 -1.89 -6.89 3.77
CA ASP A 35 -1.60 -8.03 2.91
C ASP A 35 -0.10 -8.37 2.85
N GLU A 36 0.77 -7.47 3.32
CA GLU A 36 2.23 -7.67 3.38
C GLU A 36 2.69 -8.41 4.64
N VAL A 37 1.77 -8.66 5.59
CA VAL A 37 2.05 -9.54 6.72
C VAL A 37 2.04 -10.98 6.22
N PRO A 38 3.18 -11.71 6.23
CA PRO A 38 3.20 -13.09 5.76
C PRO A 38 2.26 -13.93 6.60
N LEU A 39 1.44 -14.76 5.94
CA LEU A 39 0.68 -15.79 6.64
C LEU A 39 1.64 -16.86 7.15
N PRO A 40 1.48 -17.36 8.39
CA PRO A 40 2.30 -18.43 8.92
C PRO A 40 2.16 -19.67 8.04
N ASN A 41 3.24 -20.44 7.92
CA ASN A 41 3.16 -21.75 7.28
C ASN A 41 2.18 -22.67 8.04
N PRO A 42 1.61 -23.71 7.41
CA PRO A 42 0.67 -24.62 8.07
C PRO A 42 1.23 -25.29 9.35
N ASP A 43 2.55 -25.45 9.44
CA ASP A 43 3.28 -25.98 10.59
C ASP A 43 3.60 -24.93 11.67
N GLU A 44 3.52 -23.64 11.35
CA GLU A 44 3.75 -22.53 12.27
C GLU A 44 2.51 -22.14 13.10
N ASN A 45 1.41 -22.90 12.97
CA ASN A 45 0.21 -22.74 13.78
C ASN A 45 0.13 -23.84 14.86
N ASP A 46 0.58 -23.51 16.08
CA ASP A 46 0.52 -24.38 17.25
C ASP A 46 -0.91 -24.57 17.81
N GLU A 47 -1.86 -23.71 17.41
CA GLU A 47 -3.24 -23.85 17.86
C GLU A 47 -3.90 -25.05 17.15
N PRO A 48 -4.62 -25.91 17.89
CA PRO A 48 -5.40 -26.95 17.25
C PRO A 48 -6.41 -26.30 16.29
N PRO A 49 -6.73 -26.95 15.15
CA PRO A 49 -7.77 -26.47 14.26
C PRO A 49 -9.05 -26.13 15.04
N LYS A 50 -9.55 -24.90 14.90
CA LYS A 50 -10.80 -24.48 15.56
C LYS A 50 -11.93 -25.33 14.99
N HIS A 51 -12.31 -26.39 15.70
CA HIS A 51 -13.48 -27.18 15.37
C HIS A 51 -14.71 -26.31 15.61
N ALA A 52 -15.51 -26.08 14.56
CA ALA A 52 -16.81 -25.44 14.70
C ALA A 52 -17.73 -26.34 15.53
N ILE A 53 -17.72 -26.18 16.85
CA ILE A 53 -18.70 -26.78 17.74
C ILE A 53 -19.95 -25.91 17.65
N GLY A 54 -20.90 -26.32 16.82
CA GLY A 54 -22.27 -25.83 16.87
C GLY A 54 -22.50 -24.41 16.31
N GLY A 55 -22.35 -24.25 15.00
CA GLY A 55 -23.05 -23.20 14.27
C GLY A 55 -24.20 -23.84 13.52
N ASN A 56 -25.44 -23.51 13.88
CA ASN A 56 -26.60 -23.79 13.04
C ASN A 56 -26.36 -23.13 11.68
N PHE A 57 -25.80 -23.86 10.73
CA PHE A 57 -25.79 -23.50 9.32
C PHE A 57 -27.24 -23.66 8.81
N ARG A 58 -28.13 -22.77 9.29
CA ARG A 58 -29.28 -22.34 8.53
C ARG A 58 -28.67 -21.86 7.22
N LEU A 59 -28.81 -22.69 6.19
CA LEU A 59 -28.63 -22.30 4.80
C LEU A 59 -29.51 -21.07 4.59
N GLN A 60 -28.94 -19.89 4.81
CA GLN A 60 -29.60 -18.65 4.46
C GLN A 60 -29.63 -18.61 2.94
N GLU A 61 -30.86 -18.68 2.43
CA GLU A 61 -31.27 -18.23 1.10
C GLU A 61 -30.59 -18.88 -0.11
N TYR A 62 -31.23 -19.94 -0.61
CA TYR A 62 -31.52 -19.98 -2.05
C TYR A 62 -32.43 -18.79 -2.41
N LEU A 63 -31.85 -17.59 -2.53
CA LEU A 63 -32.47 -16.51 -3.30
C LEU A 63 -32.25 -16.85 -4.78
N PRO A 64 -33.29 -17.15 -5.57
CA PRO A 64 -33.10 -17.30 -7.01
C PRO A 64 -32.62 -15.96 -7.57
N LEU A 65 -31.51 -15.98 -8.32
CA LEU A 65 -31.02 -14.82 -9.07
C LEU A 65 -32.18 -14.20 -9.87
N PRO A 66 -32.40 -12.87 -9.83
CA PRO A 66 -33.37 -12.25 -10.71
C PRO A 66 -32.87 -12.43 -12.15
N THR A 67 -33.61 -13.23 -12.92
CA THR A 67 -33.46 -13.33 -14.37
C THR A 67 -33.56 -11.92 -14.92
N HIS A 68 -32.41 -11.35 -15.30
CA HIS A 68 -32.39 -10.14 -16.10
C HIS A 68 -33.13 -10.47 -17.39
N GLN A 69 -34.29 -9.84 -17.56
CA GLN A 69 -34.95 -9.65 -18.83
C GLN A 69 -33.94 -9.03 -19.79
N LEU A 70 -33.26 -9.88 -20.57
CA LEU A 70 -32.68 -9.48 -21.84
C LEU A 70 -33.84 -9.19 -22.78
N LEU A 71 -33.76 -8.03 -23.44
CA LEU A 71 -34.75 -7.40 -24.32
C LEU A 71 -35.62 -8.35 -25.14
#